data_AF-A0A6F9BUK0-F1
#
_entry.id   AF-A0A6F9BUK0-F1
#
_cell.length_a   1.000
_cell.length_b   1.000
_cell.length_c   1.000
_cell.angle_alpha   90.00
_cell.angle_beta   90.00
_cell.angle_gamma   90.00
#
_symmetry.space_group_name_H-M   'P 1'
#
loop_
_entity.id
_entity.type
_entity.pdbx_description
1 polymer ?
#
loop_
_entity_poly.entity_id
_entity_poly.type
_entity_poly.pdbx_seq_one_letter_code
_entity_poly.pdbx_strand_id
1 'polypeptide(L)'
;MVQKCSGQSLSTLSACSIPWESDEYMRPALQDDPLLQIDLEELCEGMGMLAGPSTGGQCDASHSSDALLQRAQAAEERAQRTEEALARAMDDLHKLKLLAQGLVLNVDVGRGTRALGAVAELREDEDEAYFSSYGHYSIHEEMLKDKVRTESYRDFMYLNPEVFKDKVVLDVGCGTGILSMFAARAGAKMVIGVDQSEIIYQAMDIVRSNQMQDRVTLIKGRIEEVKLPVEKVDIIISEWM
;
A
#
# COMPACT_ATOMS: atom_id res chain seq x y z
N MET A 1 12.15 14.05 -30.17
CA MET A 1 11.96 12.82 -29.39
C MET A 1 13.35 12.24 -29.13
N VAL A 2 13.86 12.34 -27.90
CA VAL A 2 15.17 11.76 -27.56
C VAL A 2 14.92 10.27 -27.29
N GLN A 3 15.47 9.41 -28.14
CA GLN A 3 15.37 7.96 -27.96
C GLN A 3 16.24 7.58 -26.77
N LYS A 4 15.61 7.10 -25.68
CA LYS A 4 16.33 6.61 -24.50
C LYS A 4 17.18 5.42 -24.94
N CYS A 5 18.51 5.48 -24.73
CA CYS A 5 19.41 4.36 -24.98
C CYS A 5 19.09 3.22 -24.01
N SER A 6 19.00 1.99 -24.52
CA SER A 6 18.80 0.79 -23.71
C SER A 6 20.09 -0.02 -23.58
N GLY A 7 20.19 -0.90 -22.59
CA GLY A 7 21.33 -1.80 -22.41
C GLY A 7 21.64 -2.64 -23.66
N GLN A 8 20.62 -2.96 -24.46
CA GLN A 8 20.77 -3.64 -25.75
C GLN A 8 21.51 -2.79 -26.80
N SER A 9 21.52 -1.45 -26.68
CA SER A 9 22.28 -0.56 -27.57
C SER A 9 23.80 -0.74 -27.45
N LEU A 10 24.29 -1.34 -26.36
CA LEU A 10 25.71 -1.69 -26.23
C LEU A 10 26.11 -2.86 -27.14
N SER A 11 25.18 -3.77 -27.45
CA SER A 11 25.45 -4.91 -28.35
C SER A 11 25.56 -4.50 -29.83
N THR A 12 25.07 -3.31 -30.18
CA THR A 12 25.17 -2.74 -31.53
C THR A 12 26.47 -1.97 -31.79
N LEU A 13 27.31 -1.79 -30.77
CA LEU A 13 28.63 -1.16 -30.92
C LEU A 13 29.58 -2.18 -31.56
N SER A 14 29.83 -2.03 -32.86
CA SER A 14 30.88 -2.78 -33.56
C SER A 14 32.25 -2.45 -32.97
N ALA A 15 33.15 -3.44 -32.91
CA ALA A 15 34.57 -3.29 -32.55
C ALA A 15 35.39 -2.54 -33.63
N CYS A 16 34.82 -1.49 -34.23
CA CYS A 16 35.56 -0.58 -35.09
C CYS A 16 36.29 0.45 -34.23
N SER A 17 37.45 0.87 -34.73
CA SER A 17 38.36 1.88 -34.16
C SER A 17 37.61 2.95 -33.39
N ILE A 18 37.93 3.08 -32.12
CA ILE A 18 37.18 3.92 -31.22
C ILE A 18 37.44 5.39 -31.61
N PRO A 19 36.44 6.28 -31.65
CA PRO A 19 36.60 7.63 -32.21
C PRO A 19 37.77 8.42 -31.59
N TRP A 20 38.10 8.15 -30.33
CA TRP A 20 39.19 8.78 -29.58
C TRP A 20 40.59 8.18 -29.83
N GLU A 21 40.74 7.21 -30.73
CA GLU A 21 42.07 6.76 -31.19
C GLU A 21 42.75 7.79 -32.10
N SER A 22 41.99 8.74 -32.67
CA SER A 22 42.56 9.83 -33.47
C SER A 22 43.19 10.89 -32.56
N ASP A 23 44.47 11.21 -32.82
CA ASP A 23 45.23 12.30 -32.17
C ASP A 23 44.53 13.66 -32.21
N GLU A 24 43.58 13.85 -33.13
CA GLU A 24 42.75 15.06 -33.20
C GLU A 24 41.97 15.30 -31.91
N TYR A 25 41.52 14.24 -31.25
CA TYR A 25 40.72 14.30 -30.01
C TYR A 25 41.56 14.21 -28.73
N MET A 26 42.88 14.00 -28.86
CA MET A 26 43.84 13.98 -27.74
C MET A 26 44.48 15.35 -27.48
N ARG A 27 43.96 16.40 -28.13
CA ARG A 27 44.40 17.78 -27.90
C ARG A 27 43.48 18.45 -26.90
N PRO A 28 44.01 19.04 -25.81
CA PRO A 28 43.21 19.84 -24.90
C PRO A 28 42.47 20.95 -25.66
N ALA A 29 41.18 21.11 -25.38
CA ALA A 29 40.42 22.24 -25.94
C ALA A 29 40.96 23.60 -25.44
N LEU A 30 41.58 23.61 -24.26
CA LEU A 30 42.32 24.72 -23.66
C LEU A 30 43.76 24.27 -23.41
N GLN A 31 44.73 24.97 -24.02
CA GLN A 31 46.14 24.55 -23.99
C GLN A 31 46.74 24.58 -22.57
N ASP A 32 46.29 25.51 -21.73
CA ASP A 32 46.72 25.69 -20.34
C ASP A 32 45.59 25.38 -19.35
N ASP A 33 44.89 24.25 -19.54
CA ASP A 33 43.83 23.83 -18.62
C ASP A 33 44.43 23.45 -17.25
N PRO A 34 44.18 24.21 -16.16
CA PRO A 34 44.72 23.90 -14.84
C PRO A 34 44.18 22.57 -14.29
N LEU A 35 43.08 22.03 -14.82
CA LEU A 35 42.57 20.71 -14.43
C LEU A 35 43.37 19.56 -15.03
N LEU A 36 44.07 19.77 -16.16
CA LEU A 36 44.97 18.78 -16.76
C LEU A 36 46.39 18.81 -16.14
N GLN A 37 46.69 19.81 -15.32
CA GLN A 37 47.92 19.89 -14.53
C GLN A 37 47.82 19.10 -13.21
N ILE A 38 46.63 18.60 -12.89
CA ILE A 38 46.37 17.80 -11.71
C ILE A 38 46.68 16.35 -12.04
N ASP A 39 47.71 15.79 -11.39
CA ASP A 39 47.99 14.37 -11.44
C ASP A 39 46.96 13.62 -10.58
N LEU A 40 45.97 13.04 -11.26
CA LEU A 40 44.89 12.26 -10.64
C LEU A 40 45.40 10.98 -9.99
N GLU A 41 46.54 10.44 -10.43
CA GLU A 41 47.14 9.24 -9.87
C GLU A 41 47.78 9.57 -8.52
N GLU A 42 48.49 10.70 -8.41
CA GLU A 42 49.05 11.21 -7.14
C GLU A 42 47.95 11.49 -6.10
N LEU A 43 46.81 12.05 -6.53
CA LEU A 43 45.64 12.28 -5.67
C LEU A 43 44.97 10.99 -5.19
N CYS A 44 44.89 9.97 -6.05
CA CYS A 44 44.29 8.68 -5.71
C CYS A 44 45.14 7.89 -4.72
N GLU A 45 46.47 7.96 -4.84
CA GLU A 45 47.40 7.34 -3.88
C GLU A 45 47.28 7.96 -2.49
N GLY A 46 47.11 9.29 -2.40
CA GLY A 46 46.90 10.00 -1.12
C GLY A 46 45.56 9.67 -0.42
N MET A 47 44.55 9.24 -1.17
CA MET A 47 43.21 8.89 -0.64
C MET A 47 43.04 7.39 -0.34
N GLY A 48 44.05 6.55 -0.56
CA GLY A 48 44.00 5.13 -0.21
C GLY A 48 42.97 4.31 -0.99
N MET A 49 42.58 4.77 -2.20
CA MET A 49 41.49 4.19 -2.99
C MET A 49 41.92 3.06 -3.94
N LEU A 50 43.21 2.71 -4.00
CA LEU A 50 43.73 1.62 -4.84
C LEU A 50 44.25 0.46 -4.00
N ALA A 51 43.36 -0.47 -3.65
CA ALA A 51 43.74 -1.81 -3.22
C ALA A 51 43.61 -2.80 -4.38
N GLY A 52 44.75 -3.23 -4.93
CA GLY A 52 44.85 -4.41 -5.80
C GLY A 52 46.12 -4.44 -6.66
N PRO A 53 46.92 -5.52 -6.68
CA PRO A 53 48.13 -5.61 -7.48
C PRO A 53 47.79 -5.85 -8.96
N SER A 54 48.26 -4.97 -9.83
CA SER A 54 48.22 -5.10 -11.29
C SER A 54 49.37 -5.98 -11.77
N THR A 55 49.12 -7.28 -11.94
CA THR A 55 49.92 -8.11 -12.86
C THR A 55 49.37 -7.95 -14.27
N GLY A 56 50.20 -7.44 -15.17
CA GLY A 56 49.90 -7.33 -16.59
C GLY A 56 49.45 -8.67 -17.19
N GLY A 57 48.26 -8.65 -17.78
CA GLY A 57 47.69 -9.73 -18.57
C GLY A 57 46.64 -9.10 -19.48
N GLN A 58 46.75 -9.36 -20.78
CA GLN A 58 45.89 -8.86 -21.85
C GLN A 58 44.42 -8.91 -21.44
N CYS A 59 43.75 -7.77 -21.45
CA CYS A 59 42.34 -7.65 -21.16
C CYS A 59 41.53 -8.21 -22.33
N ASP A 60 40.95 -9.40 -22.14
CA ASP A 60 39.91 -9.95 -23.01
C ASP A 60 38.72 -8.96 -23.05
N ALA A 61 38.66 -8.17 -24.11
CA ALA A 61 37.65 -7.13 -24.32
C ALA A 61 36.20 -7.68 -24.30
N SER A 62 36.03 -8.99 -24.56
CA SER A 62 34.73 -9.68 -24.49
C SER A 62 34.18 -9.80 -23.07
N HIS A 63 35.01 -10.13 -22.08
CA HIS A 63 34.58 -10.27 -20.68
C HIS A 63 34.19 -8.93 -20.04
N SER A 64 34.81 -7.83 -20.48
CA SER A 64 34.48 -6.48 -20.04
C SER A 64 33.11 -6.01 -20.56
N SER A 65 32.82 -6.31 -21.84
CA SER A 65 31.53 -5.95 -22.47
C SER A 65 30.35 -6.68 -21.80
N ASP A 66 30.50 -7.97 -21.51
CA ASP A 66 29.46 -8.77 -20.86
C ASP A 66 29.15 -8.30 -19.43
N ALA A 67 30.19 -7.94 -18.67
CA ALA A 67 30.03 -7.38 -17.32
C ALA A 67 29.34 -6.01 -17.34
N LEU A 68 29.63 -5.17 -18.35
CA LEU A 68 28.96 -3.89 -18.55
C LEU A 68 27.49 -4.05 -18.95
N LEU A 69 27.20 -5.01 -19.84
CA LEU A 69 25.83 -5.36 -20.24
C LEU A 69 24.99 -5.81 -19.03
N GLN A 70 25.52 -6.68 -18.18
CA GLN A 70 24.81 -7.12 -16.97
C GLN A 70 24.54 -5.97 -16.00
N ARG A 71 25.51 -5.06 -15.82
CA ARG A 71 25.33 -3.86 -14.98
C ARG A 71 24.29 -2.90 -15.54
N ALA A 72 24.25 -2.73 -16.87
CA ALA A 72 23.26 -1.91 -17.54
C ALA A 72 21.84 -2.49 -17.38
N GLN A 73 21.67 -3.79 -17.60
CA GLN A 73 20.39 -4.48 -17.40
C GLN A 73 19.91 -4.39 -15.94
N ALA A 74 20.79 -4.63 -14.97
CA ALA A 74 20.45 -4.49 -13.56
C ALA A 74 20.12 -3.04 -13.14
N ALA A 75 20.68 -2.04 -13.83
CA ALA A 75 20.31 -0.64 -13.62
C ALA A 75 18.94 -0.33 -14.24
N GLU A 76 18.64 -0.85 -15.43
CA GLU A 76 17.33 -0.72 -16.08
C GLU A 76 16.21 -1.35 -15.25
N GLU A 77 16.39 -2.57 -14.76
CA GLU A 77 15.40 -3.23 -13.90
C GLU A 77 15.12 -2.44 -12.63
N ARG A 78 16.17 -1.88 -12.00
CA ARG A 78 16.01 -1.02 -10.82
C ARG A 78 15.26 0.26 -11.18
N ALA A 79 15.60 0.90 -12.30
CA ALA A 79 14.92 2.10 -12.77
C ALA A 79 13.43 1.82 -13.03
N GLN A 80 13.11 0.71 -13.69
CA GLN A 80 11.73 0.31 -13.97
C GLN A 80 10.94 0.06 -12.69
N ARG A 81 11.50 -0.65 -11.70
CA ARG A 81 10.86 -0.84 -10.39
C ARG A 81 10.63 0.47 -9.66
N THR A 82 11.57 1.41 -9.74
CA THR A 82 11.41 2.73 -9.12
C THR A 82 10.37 3.60 -9.85
N GLU A 83 10.29 3.52 -11.19
CA GLU A 83 9.24 4.19 -11.96
C GLU A 83 7.85 3.63 -11.63
N GLU A 84 7.72 2.31 -11.49
CA GLU A 84 6.47 1.66 -11.05
C GLU A 84 6.07 2.07 -9.62
N ALA A 85 7.04 2.10 -8.69
CA ALA A 85 6.80 2.56 -7.32
C ALA A 85 6.39 4.04 -7.28
N LEU A 86 7.03 4.87 -8.10
CA LEU A 86 6.69 6.29 -8.23
C LEU A 86 5.28 6.47 -8.80
N ALA A 87 4.91 5.70 -9.83
CA ALA A 87 3.57 5.74 -10.40
C ALA A 87 2.49 5.40 -9.36
N ARG A 88 2.74 4.40 -8.50
CA ARG A 88 1.84 4.07 -7.37
C ARG A 88 1.76 5.22 -6.36
N ALA A 89 2.90 5.77 -5.95
CA ALA A 89 2.94 6.89 -5.01
C ALA A 89 2.24 8.15 -5.56
N MET A 90 2.34 8.40 -6.88
CA MET A 90 1.62 9.49 -7.53
C MET A 90 0.10 9.27 -7.53
N ASP A 91 -0.36 8.04 -7.73
CA ASP A 91 -1.78 7.69 -7.64
C ASP A 91 -2.31 7.87 -6.21
N ASP A 92 -1.54 7.44 -5.21
CA ASP A 92 -1.87 7.64 -3.79
C ASP A 92 -1.93 9.13 -3.43
N LEU A 93 -0.99 9.94 -3.91
CA LEU A 93 -1.02 11.40 -3.75
C LEU A 93 -2.22 12.04 -4.46
N HIS A 94 -2.64 11.51 -5.61
CA HIS A 94 -3.83 11.99 -6.31
C HIS A 94 -5.10 11.71 -5.49
N LYS A 95 -5.23 10.49 -4.96
CA LYS A 95 -6.31 10.11 -4.04
C LYS A 95 -6.33 11.00 -2.80
N LEU A 96 -5.18 11.22 -2.16
CA LEU A 96 -5.07 12.08 -0.98
C LEU A 96 -5.45 13.53 -1.31
N LYS A 97 -5.06 14.04 -2.48
CA LYS A 97 -5.43 15.38 -2.94
C LYS A 97 -6.94 15.52 -3.15
N LEU A 98 -7.60 14.52 -3.73
CA LEU A 98 -9.05 14.52 -3.90
C LEU A 98 -9.77 14.52 -2.55
N LEU A 99 -9.31 13.70 -1.60
CA LEU A 99 -9.83 13.69 -0.23
C LEU A 99 -9.67 15.06 0.46
N ALA A 100 -8.47 15.64 0.38
CA ALA A 100 -8.19 16.94 0.97
C ALA A 100 -8.99 18.09 0.33
N GLN A 101 -9.20 18.05 -1.00
CA GLN A 101 -10.01 19.04 -1.70
C GLN A 101 -11.50 18.94 -1.32
N GLY A 102 -12.03 17.73 -1.17
CA GLY A 102 -13.40 17.51 -0.67
C GLY A 102 -13.59 18.08 0.75
N LEU A 103 -12.60 17.91 1.62
CA LEU A 103 -12.66 18.40 2.99
C LEU A 103 -12.56 19.94 3.11
N VAL A 104 -11.77 20.58 2.23
CA VAL A 104 -11.47 22.02 2.33
C VAL A 104 -12.46 22.89 1.55
N LEU A 105 -13.00 22.43 0.42
CA LEU A 105 -13.84 23.25 -0.46
C LEU A 105 -15.35 23.18 -0.15
N ASN A 106 -15.81 22.20 0.64
CA ASN A 106 -17.22 22.06 1.02
C ASN A 106 -17.60 22.80 2.32
N VAL A 107 -16.72 23.67 2.84
CA VAL A 107 -16.92 24.32 4.15
C VAL A 107 -17.80 25.57 4.14
N ASP A 108 -18.30 26.12 3.02
CA ASP A 108 -19.28 27.22 3.13
C ASP A 108 -20.29 27.39 1.97
N VAL A 109 -21.52 27.75 2.42
CA VAL A 109 -22.74 28.27 1.74
C VAL A 109 -23.88 27.23 1.61
N GLY A 110 -25.06 27.34 2.26
CA GLY A 110 -25.61 28.43 3.07
C GLY A 110 -27.01 28.13 3.65
N ARG A 111 -27.19 28.61 4.88
CA ARG A 111 -28.40 28.95 5.66
C ARG A 111 -29.81 28.71 5.07
N GLY A 112 -30.53 27.77 5.69
CA GLY A 112 -31.97 27.89 6.00
C GLY A 112 -32.86 26.74 5.52
N THR A 113 -33.25 25.81 6.40
CA THR A 113 -34.60 25.65 7.00
C THR A 113 -34.68 24.29 7.73
N ARG A 114 -35.07 24.30 9.02
CA ARG A 114 -35.58 23.19 9.86
C ARG A 114 -34.82 21.86 9.95
N ALA A 115 -34.31 21.65 11.16
CA ALA A 115 -33.90 20.39 11.78
C ALA A 115 -34.62 19.13 11.26
N LEU A 116 -33.92 18.33 10.47
CA LEU A 116 -34.08 16.89 10.27
C LEU A 116 -32.70 16.34 9.84
N GLY A 117 -32.06 15.57 10.73
CA GLY A 117 -30.97 14.63 10.48
C GLY A 117 -29.80 15.05 9.59
N ALA A 118 -28.67 15.45 10.20
CA ALA A 118 -27.38 15.66 9.53
C ALA A 118 -26.80 14.41 8.81
N VAL A 119 -27.44 13.25 8.96
CA VAL A 119 -27.03 11.98 8.33
C VAL A 119 -27.72 11.77 6.97
N ALA A 120 -28.86 12.41 6.73
CA ALA A 120 -29.64 12.21 5.49
C ALA A 120 -29.09 13.00 4.29
N GLU A 121 -28.15 13.93 4.50
CA GLU A 121 -27.60 14.80 3.46
C GLU A 121 -26.18 14.42 3.02
N LEU A 122 -25.58 13.35 3.56
CA LEU A 122 -24.36 12.79 2.99
C LEU A 122 -24.69 12.24 1.60
N ARG A 123 -23.99 12.77 0.60
CA ARG A 123 -24.18 12.36 -0.80
C ARG A 123 -23.74 10.91 -0.93
N GLU A 124 -24.50 10.09 -1.66
CA GLU A 124 -24.20 8.66 -1.91
C GLU A 124 -22.72 8.43 -2.33
N ASP A 125 -22.13 9.42 -3.02
CA ASP A 125 -20.73 9.46 -3.46
C ASP A 125 -19.69 9.52 -2.32
N GLU A 126 -19.98 10.20 -1.19
CA GLU A 126 -19.06 10.34 -0.06
C GLU A 126 -19.01 9.06 0.79
N ASP A 127 -20.15 8.39 0.94
CA ASP A 127 -20.27 7.12 1.63
C ASP A 127 -19.53 5.99 0.88
N GLU A 128 -19.57 5.98 -0.45
CA GLU A 128 -18.88 4.96 -1.25
C GLU A 128 -17.37 5.01 -1.05
N ALA A 129 -16.79 6.23 -0.98
CA ALA A 129 -15.38 6.41 -0.66
C ALA A 129 -15.04 5.92 0.75
N TYR A 130 -15.90 6.20 1.73
CA TYR A 130 -15.76 5.71 3.11
C TYR A 130 -15.76 4.17 3.15
N PHE A 131 -16.76 3.51 2.59
CA PHE A 131 -16.85 2.04 2.60
C PHE A 131 -15.73 1.37 1.78
N SER A 132 -15.30 2.01 0.69
CA SER A 132 -14.17 1.53 -0.12
C SER A 132 -12.86 1.50 0.70
N SER A 133 -12.64 2.50 1.58
CA SER A 133 -11.46 2.51 2.45
C SER A 133 -11.41 1.28 3.37
N TYR A 134 -12.54 0.90 3.96
CA TYR A 134 -12.66 -0.30 4.80
C TYR A 134 -12.72 -1.61 3.99
N GLY A 135 -12.82 -1.57 2.66
CA GLY A 135 -12.69 -2.76 1.82
C GLY A 135 -11.26 -3.34 1.80
N HIS A 136 -10.25 -2.52 2.16
CA HIS A 136 -8.85 -2.95 2.17
C HIS A 136 -8.42 -3.57 3.49
N TYR A 137 -7.75 -4.72 3.41
CA TYR A 137 -7.30 -5.50 4.58
C TYR A 137 -6.36 -4.73 5.54
N SER A 138 -5.64 -3.71 5.05
CA SER A 138 -4.62 -2.99 5.82
C SER A 138 -5.20 -2.26 7.03
N ILE A 139 -6.38 -1.65 6.88
CA ILE A 139 -7.04 -0.93 7.99
C ILE A 139 -7.50 -1.93 9.05
N HIS A 140 -8.05 -3.07 8.63
CA HIS A 140 -8.44 -4.14 9.54
C HIS A 140 -7.25 -4.75 10.28
N GLU A 141 -6.10 -4.90 9.61
CA GLU A 141 -4.87 -5.37 10.25
C GLU A 141 -4.40 -4.41 11.34
N GLU A 142 -4.41 -3.11 11.08
CA GLU A 142 -4.07 -2.08 12.06
C GLU A 142 -5.01 -2.12 13.27
N MET A 143 -6.32 -2.15 13.01
CA MET A 143 -7.35 -2.27 14.04
C MET A 143 -7.18 -3.54 14.89
N LEU A 144 -6.88 -4.69 14.27
CA LEU A 144 -6.67 -5.97 14.97
C LEU A 144 -5.34 -6.03 15.75
N LYS A 145 -4.32 -5.29 15.30
CA LYS A 145 -3.04 -5.15 16.02
C LYS A 145 -3.15 -4.26 17.25
N ASP A 146 -4.14 -3.36 17.30
CA ASP A 146 -4.50 -2.67 18.53
C ASP A 146 -5.07 -3.66 19.55
N LYS A 147 -4.19 -4.09 20.46
CA LYS A 147 -4.53 -5.01 21.54
C LYS A 147 -5.48 -4.38 22.55
N VAL A 148 -5.28 -3.12 22.92
CA VAL A 148 -6.11 -2.49 23.94
C VAL A 148 -7.55 -2.42 23.45
N ARG A 149 -7.74 -1.97 22.21
CA ARG A 149 -9.06 -1.97 21.56
C ARG A 149 -9.65 -3.38 21.49
N THR A 150 -8.95 -4.30 20.83
CA THR A 150 -9.50 -5.64 20.50
C THR A 150 -9.74 -6.49 21.74
N GLU A 151 -8.80 -6.49 22.70
CA GLU A 151 -8.93 -7.27 23.92
C GLU A 151 -9.98 -6.71 24.87
N SER A 152 -10.18 -5.39 24.93
CA SER A 152 -11.25 -4.80 25.75
C SER A 152 -12.64 -5.31 25.33
N TYR A 153 -12.91 -5.37 24.02
CA TYR A 153 -14.16 -5.94 23.50
C TYR A 153 -14.27 -7.44 23.82
N ARG A 154 -13.20 -8.20 23.57
CA ARG A 154 -13.15 -9.65 23.87
C ARG A 154 -13.44 -9.92 25.33
N ASP A 155 -12.70 -9.25 26.21
CA ASP A 155 -12.71 -9.48 27.64
C ASP A 155 -14.07 -9.11 28.23
N PHE A 156 -14.69 -8.02 27.76
CA PHE A 156 -16.07 -7.72 28.15
C PHE A 156 -17.04 -8.87 27.84
N MET A 157 -16.99 -9.44 26.63
CA MET A 157 -17.90 -10.52 26.25
C MET A 157 -17.59 -11.82 27.00
N TYR A 158 -16.31 -12.16 27.19
CA TYR A 158 -15.89 -13.41 27.81
C TYR A 158 -16.03 -13.41 29.32
N LEU A 159 -15.89 -12.25 29.96
CA LEU A 159 -16.06 -12.10 31.41
C LEU A 159 -17.53 -11.96 31.83
N ASN A 160 -18.44 -11.70 30.88
CA ASN A 160 -19.88 -11.58 31.13
C ASN A 160 -20.72 -12.53 30.24
N PRO A 161 -20.41 -13.84 30.20
CA PRO A 161 -21.06 -14.77 29.28
C PRO A 161 -22.57 -14.89 29.53
N GLU A 162 -23.04 -14.70 30.76
CA GLU A 162 -24.47 -14.68 31.10
C GLU A 162 -25.27 -13.58 30.39
N VAL A 163 -24.61 -12.48 29.99
CA VAL A 163 -25.24 -11.42 29.21
C VAL A 163 -25.52 -11.89 27.78
N PHE A 164 -24.57 -12.64 27.18
CA PHE A 164 -24.63 -13.08 25.79
C PHE A 164 -25.30 -14.44 25.60
N LYS A 165 -25.32 -15.29 26.62
CA LYS A 165 -25.83 -16.65 26.53
C LYS A 165 -27.28 -16.67 26.04
N ASP A 166 -27.51 -17.48 25.00
CA ASP A 166 -28.80 -17.69 24.36
C ASP A 166 -29.45 -16.43 23.76
N LYS A 167 -28.69 -15.33 23.59
CA LYS A 167 -29.14 -14.06 23.01
C LYS A 167 -28.94 -13.97 21.50
N VAL A 168 -29.75 -13.13 20.86
CA VAL A 168 -29.56 -12.70 19.47
C VAL A 168 -28.80 -11.37 19.46
N VAL A 169 -27.62 -11.36 18.82
CA VAL A 169 -26.70 -10.21 18.80
C VAL A 169 -26.63 -9.64 17.39
N LEU A 170 -26.64 -8.31 17.27
CA LEU A 170 -26.35 -7.58 16.04
C LEU A 170 -24.97 -6.93 16.15
N ASP A 171 -24.10 -7.18 15.18
CA ASP A 171 -22.78 -6.55 15.03
C ASP A 171 -22.84 -5.56 13.86
N VAL A 172 -22.84 -4.26 14.17
CA VAL A 172 -22.99 -3.17 13.19
C VAL A 172 -21.62 -2.70 12.74
N GLY A 173 -21.33 -2.84 11.44
CA GLY A 173 -19.99 -2.60 10.90
C GLY A 173 -19.04 -3.75 11.28
N CYS A 174 -19.45 -4.99 10.99
CA CYS A 174 -18.77 -6.16 11.52
C CYS A 174 -17.35 -6.36 10.99
N GLY A 175 -16.98 -5.68 9.89
CA GLY A 175 -15.66 -5.77 9.28
C GLY A 175 -15.24 -7.21 9.01
N THR A 176 -14.14 -7.63 9.60
CA THR A 176 -13.63 -9.03 9.51
C THR A 176 -14.41 -10.05 10.35
N GLY A 177 -15.44 -9.63 11.08
CA GLY A 177 -16.30 -10.48 11.90
C GLY A 177 -15.71 -10.85 13.27
N ILE A 178 -14.67 -10.16 13.73
CA ILE A 178 -13.98 -10.52 14.99
C ILE A 178 -14.90 -10.38 16.21
N LEU A 179 -15.66 -9.30 16.31
CA LEU A 179 -16.60 -9.06 17.40
C LEU A 179 -17.76 -10.07 17.35
N SER A 180 -18.27 -10.32 16.14
CA SER A 180 -19.25 -11.38 15.91
C SER A 180 -18.80 -12.75 16.44
N MET A 181 -17.55 -13.13 16.19
CA MET A 181 -16.99 -14.39 16.68
C MET A 181 -16.79 -14.39 18.20
N PHE A 182 -16.42 -13.26 18.81
CA PHE A 182 -16.35 -13.16 20.28
C PHE A 182 -17.72 -13.33 20.92
N ALA A 183 -18.77 -12.69 20.39
CA ALA A 183 -20.13 -12.85 20.88
C ALA A 183 -20.63 -14.31 20.74
N ALA A 184 -20.33 -14.96 19.62
CA ALA A 184 -20.66 -16.36 19.41
C ALA A 184 -19.95 -17.28 20.42
N ARG A 185 -18.67 -17.03 20.70
CA ARG A 185 -17.88 -17.76 21.72
C ARG A 185 -18.38 -17.50 23.15
N ALA A 186 -18.89 -16.30 23.43
CA ALA A 186 -19.50 -15.95 24.71
C ALA A 186 -20.86 -16.64 24.94
N GLY A 187 -21.42 -17.31 23.92
CA GLY A 187 -22.62 -18.13 24.04
C GLY A 187 -23.86 -17.58 23.36
N ALA A 188 -23.74 -16.53 22.54
CA ALA A 188 -24.85 -15.99 21.74
C ALA A 188 -25.54 -17.09 20.92
N LYS A 189 -26.87 -17.15 20.98
CA LYS A 189 -27.67 -18.10 20.19
C LYS A 189 -27.46 -17.88 18.69
N MET A 190 -27.45 -16.61 18.29
CA MET A 190 -27.26 -16.18 16.92
C MET A 190 -26.58 -14.82 16.93
N VAL A 191 -25.65 -14.61 16.00
CA VAL A 191 -25.01 -13.32 15.77
C VAL A 191 -25.24 -12.94 14.31
N ILE A 192 -25.72 -11.72 14.08
CA ILE A 192 -25.95 -11.16 12.76
C ILE A 192 -24.94 -10.03 12.59
N GLY A 193 -23.96 -10.22 11.72
CA GLY A 193 -23.00 -9.18 11.37
C GLY A 193 -23.42 -8.48 10.08
N VAL A 194 -23.42 -7.15 10.09
CA VAL A 194 -23.74 -6.34 8.90
C VAL A 194 -22.56 -5.45 8.56
N ASP A 195 -22.13 -5.47 7.31
CA ASP A 195 -21.10 -4.58 6.79
C ASP A 195 -21.36 -4.28 5.32
N GLN A 196 -21.17 -3.03 4.91
CA GLN A 196 -21.37 -2.61 3.52
C GLN A 196 -20.13 -2.87 2.66
N SER A 197 -18.94 -2.86 3.24
CA SER A 197 -17.68 -2.97 2.51
C SER A 197 -17.42 -4.39 1.99
N GLU A 198 -16.53 -4.51 1.00
CA GLU A 198 -16.20 -5.79 0.38
C GLU A 198 -15.51 -6.77 1.35
N ILE A 199 -14.98 -6.30 2.48
CA ILE A 199 -14.30 -7.13 3.49
C ILE A 199 -15.19 -8.26 4.03
N ILE A 200 -16.51 -8.07 3.95
CA ILE A 200 -17.47 -9.02 4.49
C ILE A 200 -17.37 -10.39 3.82
N TYR A 201 -16.92 -10.46 2.56
CA TYR A 201 -16.72 -11.74 1.89
C TYR A 201 -15.55 -12.51 2.53
N GLN A 202 -14.46 -11.83 2.88
CA GLN A 202 -13.38 -12.43 3.66
C GLN A 202 -13.85 -12.80 5.07
N ALA A 203 -14.69 -11.97 5.70
CA ALA A 203 -15.28 -12.29 6.99
C ALA A 203 -16.10 -13.59 6.96
N MET A 204 -16.86 -13.82 5.88
CA MET A 204 -17.60 -15.08 5.70
C MET A 204 -16.65 -16.29 5.65
N ASP A 205 -15.51 -16.17 4.96
CA ASP A 205 -14.52 -17.24 4.90
C ASP A 205 -13.80 -17.46 6.24
N ILE A 206 -13.53 -16.38 6.98
CA ILE A 206 -12.98 -16.44 8.34
C ILE A 206 -13.94 -17.18 9.28
N VAL A 207 -15.23 -16.81 9.27
CA VAL A 207 -16.27 -17.46 10.09
C VAL A 207 -16.40 -18.95 9.76
N ARG A 208 -16.39 -19.31 8.47
CA ARG A 208 -16.42 -20.73 8.02
C ARG A 208 -15.17 -21.49 8.48
N SER A 209 -14.00 -20.88 8.35
CA SER A 209 -12.73 -21.48 8.77
C SER A 209 -12.69 -21.74 10.29
N ASN A 210 -13.39 -20.90 11.06
CA ASN A 210 -13.56 -21.06 12.52
C ASN A 210 -14.74 -21.97 12.90
N GLN A 211 -15.46 -22.55 11.93
CA GLN A 211 -16.59 -23.45 12.17
C GLN A 211 -17.73 -22.78 12.96
N MET A 212 -18.01 -21.50 12.67
CA MET A 212 -19.03 -20.70 13.37
C MET A 212 -20.18 -20.26 12.47
N GLN A 213 -20.25 -20.74 11.24
CA GLN A 213 -21.25 -20.37 10.25
C GLN A 213 -22.70 -20.78 10.62
N ASP A 214 -22.85 -21.68 11.60
CA ASP A 214 -24.14 -22.09 12.15
C ASP A 214 -24.72 -21.07 13.14
N ARG A 215 -23.86 -20.25 13.76
CA ARG A 215 -24.25 -19.23 14.75
C ARG A 215 -24.07 -17.80 14.24
N VAL A 216 -23.08 -17.56 13.38
CA VAL A 216 -22.75 -16.23 12.85
C VAL A 216 -23.24 -16.14 11.40
N THR A 217 -24.21 -15.25 11.16
CA THR A 217 -24.72 -14.91 9.84
C THR A 217 -24.24 -13.53 9.44
N LEU A 218 -23.56 -13.41 8.31
CA LEU A 218 -23.07 -12.12 7.81
C LEU A 218 -23.92 -11.64 6.62
N ILE A 219 -24.29 -10.36 6.60
CA ILE A 219 -25.15 -9.75 5.59
C ILE A 219 -24.43 -8.53 5.02
N LYS A 220 -24.21 -8.53 3.70
CA LYS A 220 -23.64 -7.37 3.02
C LYS A 220 -24.72 -6.31 2.83
N GLY A 221 -24.45 -5.09 3.27
CA GLY A 221 -25.35 -3.96 3.09
C GLY A 221 -25.17 -2.86 4.13
N ARG A 222 -25.80 -1.71 3.88
CA ARG A 222 -25.96 -0.64 4.86
C ARG A 222 -26.96 -1.07 5.94
N ILE A 223 -26.64 -0.80 7.21
CA ILE A 223 -27.49 -1.24 8.32
C ILE A 223 -28.90 -0.65 8.26
N GLU A 224 -29.02 0.53 7.65
CA GLU A 224 -30.26 1.28 7.44
C GLU A 224 -31.18 0.62 6.39
N GLU A 225 -30.62 -0.19 5.49
CA GLU A 225 -31.31 -0.73 4.31
C GLU A 225 -31.52 -2.24 4.39
N VAL A 226 -30.68 -2.95 5.14
CA VAL A 226 -30.75 -4.41 5.26
C VAL A 226 -32.00 -4.86 6.02
N LYS A 227 -32.59 -5.95 5.54
CA LYS A 227 -33.64 -6.67 6.27
C LYS A 227 -33.00 -7.75 7.12
N LEU A 228 -33.07 -7.58 8.44
CA LEU A 228 -32.61 -8.59 9.38
C LEU A 228 -33.54 -9.81 9.34
N PRO A 229 -33.01 -11.04 9.57
CA PRO A 229 -33.82 -12.27 9.61
C PRO A 229 -34.74 -12.36 10.85
N VAL A 230 -34.64 -11.39 11.76
CA VAL A 230 -35.40 -11.29 13.01
C VAL A 230 -35.98 -9.88 13.16
N GLU A 231 -37.11 -9.75 13.83
CA GLU A 231 -37.74 -8.44 14.09
C GLU A 231 -36.94 -7.59 15.08
N LYS A 232 -36.35 -8.25 16.10
CA LYS A 232 -35.59 -7.60 17.18
C LYS A 232 -34.38 -8.42 17.56
N VAL A 233 -33.38 -7.73 18.08
CA VAL A 233 -32.17 -8.31 18.67
C VAL A 233 -32.13 -7.96 20.15
N ASP A 234 -31.45 -8.78 20.95
CA ASP A 234 -31.27 -8.54 22.38
C ASP A 234 -30.13 -7.57 22.66
N ILE A 235 -29.06 -7.63 21.85
CA ILE A 235 -27.82 -6.88 22.05
C ILE A 235 -27.36 -6.30 20.70
N ILE A 236 -26.88 -5.06 20.73
CA ILE A 236 -26.13 -4.45 19.63
C ILE A 236 -24.69 -4.27 20.09
N ILE A 237 -23.74 -4.76 19.31
CA ILE A 237 -22.31 -4.50 19.46
C ILE A 237 -21.83 -3.76 18.21
N SER A 238 -20.88 -2.86 18.40
CA SER A 238 -20.26 -2.12 17.31
C SER A 238 -18.98 -1.46 17.81
N GLU A 239 -18.02 -1.34 16.92
CA GLU A 239 -16.85 -0.49 17.08
C GLU A 239 -16.98 0.61 16.02
N TRP A 240 -17.27 1.84 16.47
CA TRP A 240 -17.71 2.96 15.63
C TRP A 240 -16.94 4.26 15.91
N MET A 241 -15.91 4.23 16.76
CA MET A 241 -15.20 5.42 17.24
C MET A 241 -13.95 5.68 16.40
#